data_AF-A0A9P6Q5U0-F1
#
_entry.id   AF-A0A9P6Q5U0-F1
#
_cell.length_a   1.000
_cell.length_b   1.000
_cell.length_c   1.000
_cell.angle_alpha   90.00
_cell.angle_beta   90.00
_cell.angle_gamma   90.00
#
_symmetry.space_group_name_H-M   'P 1'
#
loop_
_entity.id
_entity.type
_entity.pdbx_description
1 polymer ?
#
loop_
_entity_poly.entity_id
_entity_poly.type
_entity_poly.pdbx_seq_one_letter_code
_entity_poly.pdbx_strand_id
1 'polypeptide(L)'
;MTTPGRTFTSLVVLMLLILLAEANMFARSIPKLRYDIVSVANLPTSAQSAEVVQPGTDFVVGKIEATADIPKDGISGILFDMGYACQAGMGNTTLPPVDFANLTKVALIRRGDCNFRTKIINASLQGAAASLVYNNPGEGSVNSATAALEGAQDSLPIPAVLMAYEDGVLLLDNLEQTKQTNGTNQIHHNRVRVSLTTQQIIPGVWEFVLIVVVVLLAVSFTVSVILHCRLYALRQRVRMDMIARGADVMPNG
;
A
#
# COMPACT_ATOMS: atom_id res chain seq x y z
N MET A 1 -9.41 28.96 43.23
CA MET A 1 -10.54 28.04 42.95
C MET A 1 -10.68 27.86 41.45
N THR A 2 -9.97 26.88 40.89
CA THR A 2 -10.11 26.48 39.48
C THR A 2 -11.20 25.42 39.38
N THR A 3 -12.19 25.65 38.53
CA THR A 3 -13.37 24.77 38.42
C THR A 3 -12.98 23.44 37.76
N PRO A 4 -13.15 22.28 38.44
CA PRO A 4 -12.71 20.97 37.94
C PRO A 4 -13.52 20.43 36.75
N GLY A 5 -14.51 21.18 36.24
CA GLY A 5 -15.34 20.77 35.10
C GLY A 5 -14.75 21.09 33.72
N ARG A 6 -13.86 22.09 33.59
CA ARG A 6 -13.31 22.52 32.28
C ARG A 6 -12.16 21.65 31.79
N THR A 7 -11.44 20.98 32.68
CA THR A 7 -10.34 20.06 32.32
C THR A 7 -10.86 18.72 31.79
N PHE A 8 -12.06 18.30 32.23
CA PHE A 8 -12.66 17.01 31.88
C PHE A 8 -13.18 16.97 30.44
N THR A 9 -13.91 17.99 30.01
CA THR A 9 -14.34 18.12 28.61
C THR A 9 -13.16 18.28 27.66
N SER A 10 -12.09 18.95 28.08
CA SER A 10 -10.88 19.12 27.30
C SER A 10 -10.11 17.80 27.08
N LEU A 11 -10.08 16.91 28.06
CA LEU A 11 -9.38 15.61 27.96
C LEU A 11 -10.14 14.61 27.09
N VAL A 12 -11.48 14.56 27.19
CA VAL A 12 -12.32 13.70 26.34
C VAL A 12 -12.27 14.17 24.89
N VAL A 13 -12.33 15.48 24.64
CA VAL A 13 -12.20 16.04 23.28
C VAL A 13 -10.81 15.81 22.72
N LEU A 14 -9.74 15.92 23.53
CA LEU A 14 -8.37 15.61 23.10
C LEU A 14 -8.21 14.13 22.75
N MET A 15 -8.78 13.22 23.54
CA MET A 15 -8.73 11.77 23.26
C MET A 15 -9.55 11.41 22.02
N LEU A 16 -10.70 12.05 21.80
CA LEU A 16 -11.51 11.89 20.59
C LEU A 16 -10.80 12.43 19.35
N LEU A 17 -10.07 13.56 19.48
CA LEU A 17 -9.26 14.14 18.41
C LEU A 17 -8.05 13.26 18.06
N ILE A 18 -7.43 12.60 19.04
CA ILE A 18 -6.35 11.63 18.80
C ILE A 18 -6.90 10.40 18.06
N LEU A 19 -8.07 9.88 18.46
CA LEU A 19 -8.75 8.77 17.77
C LEU A 19 -9.20 9.13 16.35
N LEU A 20 -9.62 10.38 16.11
CA LEU A 20 -10.02 10.87 14.78
C LEU A 20 -8.82 11.16 13.87
N ALA A 21 -7.70 11.65 14.43
CA ALA A 21 -6.45 11.87 13.68
C ALA A 21 -5.85 10.55 13.16
N GLU A 22 -6.16 9.43 13.82
CA GLU A 22 -5.68 8.10 13.48
C GLU A 22 -6.61 7.31 12.53
N ALA A 23 -7.75 7.85 12.11
CA ALA A 23 -8.64 7.19 11.15
C ALA A 23 -7.97 6.91 9.79
N ASN A 24 -6.86 7.58 9.49
CA ASN A 24 -6.02 7.31 8.31
C ASN A 24 -4.93 6.23 8.56
N MET A 25 -4.74 5.73 9.78
CA MET A 25 -3.70 4.72 10.08
C MET A 25 -4.09 3.28 9.70
N PHE A 26 -5.37 3.00 9.51
CA PHE A 26 -5.85 1.63 9.24
C PHE A 26 -6.02 1.29 7.76
N ALA A 27 -5.98 2.29 6.88
CA ALA A 27 -6.05 2.06 5.44
C ALA A 27 -4.67 1.62 4.92
N ARG A 28 -4.40 0.30 4.94
CA ARG A 28 -3.22 -0.25 4.27
C ARG A 28 -3.55 -0.48 2.80
N SER A 29 -2.88 0.28 1.93
CA SER A 29 -2.93 0.08 0.48
C SER A 29 -1.97 -1.04 0.09
N ILE A 30 -2.49 -2.19 -0.29
CA ILE A 30 -1.66 -3.29 -0.82
C ILE A 30 -1.69 -3.24 -2.34
N PRO A 31 -0.53 -3.14 -3.01
CA PRO A 31 -0.49 -3.20 -4.46
C PRO A 31 -0.82 -4.62 -4.93
N LYS A 32 -1.65 -4.72 -5.96
CA LYS A 32 -2.02 -5.96 -6.63
C LYS A 32 -1.68 -5.85 -8.10
N LEU A 33 -1.07 -6.89 -8.64
CA LEU A 33 -0.74 -6.99 -10.04
C LEU A 33 -1.60 -8.09 -10.66
N ARG A 34 -2.36 -7.78 -11.70
CA ARG A 34 -3.06 -8.76 -12.52
C ARG A 34 -2.40 -8.83 -13.88
N TYR A 35 -2.28 -10.02 -14.45
CA TYR A 35 -1.90 -10.19 -15.85
C TYR A 35 -3.02 -10.83 -16.64
N ASP A 36 -3.10 -10.52 -17.94
CA ASP A 36 -4.00 -11.15 -18.88
C ASP A 36 -3.26 -11.31 -20.23
N ILE A 37 -3.50 -12.40 -20.95
CA ILE A 37 -3.00 -12.56 -22.32
C ILE A 37 -4.04 -11.93 -23.25
N VAL A 38 -3.62 -10.91 -23.99
CA VAL A 38 -4.47 -10.12 -24.88
C VAL A 38 -4.03 -10.26 -26.32
N SER A 39 -4.99 -10.38 -27.24
CA SER A 39 -4.73 -10.36 -28.67
C SER A 39 -4.89 -8.94 -29.18
N VAL A 40 -3.85 -8.44 -29.84
CA VAL A 40 -3.81 -7.09 -30.39
C VAL A 40 -3.73 -7.17 -31.91
N ALA A 41 -4.67 -6.53 -32.60
CA ALA A 41 -4.60 -6.38 -34.05
C ALA A 41 -3.48 -5.40 -34.44
N ASN A 42 -2.96 -5.48 -35.66
CA ASN A 42 -1.99 -4.53 -36.19
C ASN A 42 -2.48 -3.07 -36.05
N LEU A 43 -1.63 -2.20 -35.48
CA LEU A 43 -1.90 -0.78 -35.15
C LEU A 43 -3.03 -0.56 -34.12
N PRO A 44 -2.89 -1.06 -32.89
CA PRO A 44 -3.81 -0.71 -31.82
C PRO A 44 -3.65 0.76 -31.42
N THR A 45 -4.76 1.48 -31.34
CA THR A 45 -4.76 2.87 -30.83
C THR A 45 -4.75 2.94 -29.31
N SER A 46 -5.06 1.85 -28.60
CA SER A 46 -5.05 1.79 -27.14
C SER A 46 -4.77 0.37 -26.64
N ALA A 47 -4.16 0.25 -25.46
CA ALA A 47 -3.98 -1.04 -24.81
C ALA A 47 -5.34 -1.68 -24.48
N GLN A 48 -6.42 -0.91 -24.35
CA GLN A 48 -7.78 -1.37 -24.00
C GLN A 48 -8.53 -2.01 -25.17
N SER A 49 -8.12 -1.79 -26.42
CA SER A 49 -8.77 -2.39 -27.60
C SER A 49 -8.34 -3.84 -27.87
N ALA A 50 -7.47 -4.39 -27.03
CA ALA A 50 -7.04 -5.78 -27.14
C ALA A 50 -8.03 -6.72 -26.44
N GLU A 51 -8.44 -7.76 -27.15
CA GLU A 51 -9.36 -8.79 -26.69
C GLU A 51 -8.64 -9.73 -25.72
N VAL A 52 -9.25 -10.04 -24.57
CA VAL A 52 -8.67 -10.96 -23.59
C VAL A 52 -8.82 -12.39 -24.13
N VAL A 53 -7.70 -12.99 -24.53
CA VAL A 53 -7.63 -14.37 -25.02
C VAL A 53 -7.63 -15.34 -23.86
N GLN A 54 -6.89 -15.02 -22.80
CA GLN A 54 -6.82 -15.83 -21.60
C GLN A 54 -6.69 -14.93 -20.37
N PRO A 55 -7.65 -14.99 -19.43
CA PRO A 55 -7.53 -14.28 -18.17
C PRO A 55 -6.38 -14.91 -17.36
N GLY A 56 -5.50 -14.07 -16.84
CA GLY A 56 -4.46 -14.52 -15.92
C GLY A 56 -4.92 -14.45 -14.46
N THR A 57 -3.96 -14.61 -13.56
CA THR A 57 -4.17 -14.57 -12.11
C THR A 57 -3.60 -13.31 -11.50
N ASP A 58 -4.03 -13.02 -10.26
CA ASP A 58 -3.48 -11.93 -9.48
C ASP A 58 -2.19 -12.38 -8.77
N PHE A 59 -1.17 -11.53 -8.79
CA PHE A 59 0.07 -11.67 -8.04
C PHE A 59 0.10 -10.73 -6.84
N VAL A 60 0.72 -11.23 -5.77
CA VAL A 60 1.05 -10.43 -4.60
C VAL A 60 2.38 -9.73 -4.87
N VAL A 61 2.36 -8.40 -4.89
CA VAL A 61 3.54 -7.58 -5.14
C VAL A 61 3.81 -6.64 -3.95
N GLY A 62 5.06 -6.25 -3.76
CA GLY A 62 5.46 -5.23 -2.79
C GLY A 62 5.78 -3.91 -3.48
N LYS A 63 5.35 -2.76 -2.94
CA LYS A 63 5.78 -1.46 -3.49
C LYS A 63 7.27 -1.26 -3.19
N ILE A 64 8.05 -0.82 -4.17
CA ILE A 64 9.43 -0.37 -3.95
C ILE A 64 9.37 1.07 -3.44
N GLU A 65 9.95 1.33 -2.28
CA GLU A 65 9.97 2.66 -1.67
C GLU A 65 10.80 3.67 -2.50
N ALA A 66 10.60 4.97 -2.28
CA ALA A 66 11.19 6.05 -3.07
C ALA A 66 10.87 5.98 -4.59
N THR A 67 9.69 5.47 -4.92
CA THR A 67 9.10 5.50 -6.26
C THR A 67 7.73 6.15 -6.22
N ALA A 68 7.24 6.56 -7.39
CA ALA A 68 5.93 7.19 -7.50
C ALA A 68 4.82 6.30 -6.91
N ASP A 69 3.76 6.94 -6.43
CA ASP A 69 2.58 6.20 -6.00
C ASP A 69 1.85 5.59 -7.18
N ILE A 70 1.25 4.43 -6.95
CA ILE A 70 0.36 3.81 -7.93
C ILE A 70 -0.93 4.66 -7.95
N PRO A 71 -1.35 5.19 -9.11
CA PRO A 71 -2.60 5.93 -9.26
C PRO A 71 -3.79 5.14 -8.73
N LYS A 72 -4.79 5.84 -8.19
CA LYS A 72 -6.02 5.22 -7.65
C LYS A 72 -6.78 4.43 -8.72
N ASP A 73 -6.76 4.92 -9.95
CA ASP A 73 -7.39 4.28 -11.11
C ASP A 73 -6.58 3.08 -11.66
N GLY A 74 -5.40 2.83 -11.08
CA GLY A 74 -4.45 1.83 -11.53
C GLY A 74 -3.65 2.26 -12.76
N ILE A 75 -2.70 1.41 -13.14
CA ILE A 75 -1.91 1.54 -14.38
C ILE A 75 -2.04 0.23 -15.13
N SER A 76 -2.42 0.30 -16.40
CA SER A 76 -2.41 -0.85 -17.29
C SER A 76 -1.50 -0.60 -18.47
N GLY A 77 -0.78 -1.63 -18.90
CA GLY A 77 0.09 -1.55 -20.06
C GLY A 77 0.54 -2.90 -20.58
N ILE A 78 1.18 -2.90 -21.74
CA ILE A 78 1.80 -4.09 -22.33
C ILE A 78 3.14 -4.32 -21.66
N LEU A 79 3.36 -5.55 -21.21
CA LEU A 79 4.58 -5.98 -20.56
C LEU A 79 5.70 -6.17 -21.60
N PHE A 80 6.91 -5.75 -21.26
CA PHE A 80 8.10 -6.03 -22.05
C PHE A 80 9.30 -6.34 -21.16
N ASP A 81 10.20 -7.20 -21.63
CA ASP A 81 11.39 -7.60 -20.90
C ASP A 81 12.55 -6.61 -21.10
N MET A 82 13.18 -6.21 -19.99
CA MET A 82 14.39 -5.39 -19.94
C MET A 82 15.60 -6.11 -19.34
N GLY A 83 15.50 -7.42 -19.08
CA GLY A 83 16.56 -8.19 -18.43
C GLY A 83 16.97 -7.54 -17.10
N TYR A 84 18.26 -7.23 -16.93
CA TYR A 84 18.75 -6.58 -15.71
C TYR A 84 18.57 -5.05 -15.68
N ALA A 85 18.25 -4.38 -16.80
CA ALA A 85 18.06 -2.93 -16.89
C ALA A 85 19.18 -2.08 -16.27
N CYS A 86 20.45 -2.52 -16.34
CA CYS A 86 21.58 -1.81 -15.72
C CYS A 86 22.27 -0.78 -16.61
N GLN A 87 21.98 -0.79 -17.91
CA GLN A 87 22.48 0.20 -18.86
C GLN A 87 21.31 0.85 -19.58
N ALA A 88 21.45 2.15 -19.88
CA ALA A 88 20.49 2.86 -20.70
C ALA A 88 20.47 2.26 -22.12
N GLY A 89 19.27 2.09 -22.69
CA GLY A 89 19.11 1.62 -24.07
C GLY A 89 19.15 0.10 -24.27
N MET A 90 19.41 -0.69 -23.23
CA MET A 90 19.24 -2.15 -23.30
C MET A 90 17.89 -2.57 -22.73
N GLY A 91 17.02 -3.08 -23.59
CA GLY A 91 15.73 -3.62 -23.16
C GLY A 91 14.78 -3.88 -24.32
N ASN A 92 15.30 -4.37 -25.44
CA ASN A 92 14.51 -4.61 -26.65
C ASN A 92 14.58 -6.06 -27.14
N THR A 93 14.60 -7.02 -26.21
CA THR A 93 14.55 -8.44 -26.57
C THR A 93 13.14 -8.90 -26.91
N THR A 94 12.10 -8.18 -26.43
CA THR A 94 10.70 -8.57 -26.62
C THR A 94 9.73 -7.43 -26.95
N LEU A 95 10.15 -6.15 -27.02
CA LEU A 95 9.20 -5.14 -27.51
C LEU A 95 8.87 -5.44 -28.98
N PRO A 96 7.60 -5.32 -29.36
CA PRO A 96 7.19 -5.51 -30.74
C PRO A 96 7.73 -4.38 -31.64
N PRO A 97 7.61 -4.54 -32.97
CA PRO A 97 7.98 -3.51 -33.95
C PRO A 97 7.31 -2.16 -33.68
N VAL A 98 7.79 -1.11 -34.36
CA VAL A 98 7.41 0.31 -34.25
C VAL A 98 5.89 0.57 -34.13
N ASP A 99 5.07 -0.36 -34.61
CA ASP A 99 3.60 -0.35 -34.62
C ASP A 99 2.92 -0.26 -33.24
N PHE A 100 3.64 -0.51 -32.13
CA PHE A 100 3.08 -0.44 -30.77
C PHE A 100 3.72 0.66 -29.90
N ALA A 101 4.50 1.56 -30.50
CA ALA A 101 5.18 2.64 -29.77
C ALA A 101 4.23 3.55 -28.96
N ASN A 102 2.96 3.64 -29.39
CA ASN A 102 1.94 4.49 -28.76
C ASN A 102 1.21 3.84 -27.58
N LEU A 103 1.49 2.56 -27.27
CA LEU A 103 0.87 1.89 -26.14
C LEU A 103 1.60 2.19 -24.84
N THR A 104 0.85 2.22 -23.73
CA THR A 104 1.43 2.23 -22.40
C THR A 104 2.23 0.94 -22.18
N LYS A 105 3.49 1.08 -21.78
CA LYS A 105 4.43 -0.03 -21.57
C LYS A 105 4.73 -0.21 -20.08
N VAL A 106 4.93 -1.45 -19.67
CA VAL A 106 5.37 -1.80 -18.31
C VAL A 106 6.60 -2.69 -18.41
N ALA A 107 7.68 -2.31 -17.73
CA ALA A 107 8.95 -3.03 -17.81
C ALA A 107 8.97 -4.21 -16.85
N LEU A 108 9.36 -5.39 -17.33
CA LEU A 108 9.76 -6.55 -16.52
C LEU A 108 11.28 -6.54 -16.37
N ILE A 109 11.75 -6.58 -15.12
CA ILE A 109 13.18 -6.44 -14.79
C ILE A 109 13.58 -7.53 -13.80
N ARG A 110 14.70 -8.18 -14.07
CA ARG A 110 15.35 -9.11 -13.17
C ARG A 110 16.14 -8.37 -12.09
N ARG A 111 16.00 -8.79 -10.82
CA ARG A 111 16.89 -8.33 -9.74
C ARG A 111 18.32 -8.85 -9.97
N GLY A 112 19.31 -8.01 -9.67
CA GLY A 112 20.74 -8.32 -9.85
C GLY A 112 21.50 -7.18 -10.55
N ASP A 113 22.82 -7.30 -10.65
CA ASP A 113 23.78 -6.44 -11.38
C ASP A 113 23.89 -4.96 -10.98
N CYS A 114 22.78 -4.30 -10.63
CA CYS A 114 22.72 -2.90 -10.23
C CYS A 114 21.56 -2.66 -9.24
N ASN A 115 21.54 -1.47 -8.63
CA ASN A 115 20.52 -1.11 -7.65
C ASN A 115 19.13 -0.89 -8.29
N PHE A 116 18.07 -0.91 -7.46
CA PHE A 116 16.70 -0.68 -7.92
C PHE A 116 16.51 0.68 -8.59
N ARG A 117 17.18 1.72 -8.08
CA ARG A 117 17.07 3.08 -8.63
C ARG A 117 17.49 3.15 -10.09
N THR A 118 18.66 2.61 -10.42
CA THR A 118 19.21 2.54 -11.78
C THR A 118 18.28 1.77 -12.70
N LYS A 119 17.76 0.63 -12.26
CA LYS A 119 16.79 -0.17 -13.02
C LYS A 119 15.54 0.64 -13.40
N ILE A 120 14.95 1.31 -12.42
CA ILE A 120 13.70 2.04 -12.59
C ILE A 120 13.92 3.31 -13.42
N ILE A 121 15.06 4.00 -13.26
CA ILE A 121 15.45 5.13 -14.12
C ILE A 121 15.59 4.67 -15.57
N ASN A 122 16.31 3.56 -15.81
CA ASN A 122 16.51 3.05 -17.16
C ASN A 122 15.17 2.63 -17.80
N ALA A 123 14.26 2.02 -17.03
CA ALA A 123 12.92 1.71 -17.50
C ALA A 123 12.10 2.97 -17.84
N SER A 124 12.17 4.01 -17.00
CA SER A 124 11.53 5.30 -17.28
C SER A 124 12.07 5.95 -18.56
N LEU A 125 13.38 5.89 -18.79
CA LEU A 125 14.02 6.38 -20.01
C LEU A 125 13.59 5.60 -21.26
N GLN A 126 13.16 4.34 -21.12
CA GLN A 126 12.57 3.54 -22.20
C GLN A 126 11.06 3.78 -22.38
N GLY A 127 10.49 4.75 -21.66
CA GLY A 127 9.07 5.11 -21.73
C GLY A 127 8.15 4.09 -21.05
N ALA A 128 8.64 3.35 -20.06
CA ALA A 128 7.79 2.54 -19.21
C ALA A 128 6.96 3.45 -18.29
N ALA A 129 5.68 3.12 -18.11
CA ALA A 129 4.79 3.79 -17.17
C ALA A 129 4.84 3.18 -15.76
N ALA A 130 5.35 1.95 -15.63
CA ALA A 130 5.60 1.27 -14.37
C ALA A 130 6.72 0.23 -14.55
N SER A 131 7.33 -0.19 -13.44
CA SER A 131 8.38 -1.20 -13.43
C SER A 131 8.04 -2.36 -12.50
N LEU A 132 8.14 -3.58 -13.00
CA LEU A 132 8.02 -4.82 -12.24
C LEU A 132 9.42 -5.42 -12.08
N VAL A 133 9.90 -5.52 -10.85
CA VAL A 133 11.18 -6.17 -10.55
C VAL A 133 10.88 -7.52 -9.92
N TYR A 134 11.31 -8.62 -10.54
CA TYR A 134 11.18 -9.93 -9.92
C TYR A 134 12.47 -10.32 -9.20
N ASN A 135 12.29 -11.02 -8.09
CA ASN A 135 13.37 -11.32 -7.16
C ASN A 135 14.29 -12.46 -7.65
N ASN A 136 15.34 -12.78 -6.90
CA ASN A 136 16.17 -13.96 -7.13
C ASN A 136 15.46 -15.26 -6.68
N PRO A 137 15.85 -16.44 -7.19
CA PRO A 137 15.27 -17.71 -6.79
C PRO A 137 15.24 -17.91 -5.27
N GLY A 138 14.10 -18.32 -4.73
CA GLY A 138 13.91 -18.56 -3.30
C GLY A 138 13.56 -17.32 -2.47
N GLU A 139 13.46 -16.14 -3.09
CA GLU A 139 13.02 -14.93 -2.40
C GLU A 139 11.59 -14.50 -2.80
N GLY A 140 10.79 -14.09 -1.81
CA GLY A 140 9.41 -13.63 -2.02
C GLY A 140 9.26 -12.17 -2.48
N SER A 141 8.01 -11.74 -2.66
CA SER A 141 7.64 -10.42 -3.19
C SER A 141 7.61 -9.27 -2.17
N VAL A 142 7.66 -9.57 -0.86
CA VAL A 142 7.35 -8.62 0.22
C VAL A 142 8.58 -8.11 0.97
N ASN A 143 9.78 -8.29 0.40
CA ASN A 143 11.00 -7.79 1.02
C ASN A 143 11.01 -6.25 0.93
N SER A 144 11.36 -5.55 2.01
CA SER A 144 11.46 -4.07 2.08
C SER A 144 12.50 -3.52 1.10
N ALA A 145 12.13 -3.44 -0.18
CA ALA A 145 12.95 -2.90 -1.24
C ALA A 145 12.77 -1.38 -1.32
N THR A 146 13.88 -0.67 -1.41
CA THR A 146 13.89 0.78 -1.59
C THR A 146 14.74 1.16 -2.79
N ALA A 147 14.24 2.11 -3.58
CA ALA A 147 14.98 2.77 -4.64
C ALA A 147 15.71 4.04 -4.12
N ALA A 148 15.66 4.31 -2.82
CA ALA A 148 16.39 5.41 -2.23
C ALA A 148 17.91 5.15 -2.32
N LEU A 149 18.66 6.19 -2.68
CA LEU A 149 20.08 6.25 -2.36
C LEU A 149 20.22 6.84 -0.96
N GLU A 150 21.30 6.52 -0.25
CA GLU A 150 21.59 7.15 1.04
C GLU A 150 21.57 8.69 0.87
N GLY A 151 20.67 9.34 1.62
CA GLY A 151 20.52 10.80 1.58
C GLY A 151 19.73 11.39 0.40
N ALA A 152 19.20 10.58 -0.52
CA ALA A 152 18.36 11.07 -1.63
C ALA A 152 16.89 11.23 -1.20
N GLN A 153 16.33 12.42 -1.46
CA GLN A 153 14.92 12.75 -1.19
C GLN A 153 14.01 12.61 -2.43
N ASP A 154 14.59 12.41 -3.60
CA ASP A 154 13.84 12.46 -4.86
C ASP A 154 13.21 11.11 -5.18
N SER A 155 11.88 11.06 -5.07
CA SER A 155 11.07 9.95 -5.54
C SER A 155 11.19 9.80 -7.05
N LEU A 156 11.31 8.56 -7.53
CA LEU A 156 11.35 8.28 -8.97
C LEU A 156 9.99 8.53 -9.64
N PRO A 157 9.97 8.94 -10.93
CA PRO A 157 8.75 9.40 -11.60
C PRO A 157 7.73 8.30 -11.93
N ILE A 158 8.15 7.03 -11.93
CA ILE A 158 7.27 5.89 -12.22
C ILE A 158 7.15 4.99 -11.00
N PRO A 159 5.97 4.39 -10.75
CA PRO A 159 5.80 3.43 -9.68
C PRO A 159 6.57 2.15 -10.03
N ALA A 160 7.17 1.53 -9.01
CA ALA A 160 7.79 0.22 -9.16
C ALA A 160 7.36 -0.74 -8.06
N VAL A 161 7.25 -2.01 -8.43
CA VAL A 161 6.89 -3.08 -7.51
C VAL A 161 7.87 -4.24 -7.60
N LEU A 162 8.02 -4.95 -6.50
CA LEU A 162 8.80 -6.16 -6.36
C LEU A 162 7.87 -7.38 -6.36
N MET A 163 8.24 -8.43 -7.06
CA MET A 163 7.49 -9.69 -7.11
C MET A 163 8.41 -10.91 -6.88
N ALA A 164 7.80 -12.06 -6.61
CA ALA A 164 8.53 -13.30 -6.41
C ALA A 164 9.22 -13.76 -7.71
N TYR A 165 10.25 -14.59 -7.58
CA TYR A 165 10.98 -15.11 -8.73
C TYR A 165 10.08 -15.97 -9.64
N GLU A 166 9.30 -16.89 -9.06
CA GLU A 166 8.40 -17.77 -9.84
C GLU A 166 7.40 -16.97 -10.68
N ASP A 167 6.80 -15.92 -10.12
CA ASP A 167 5.83 -15.08 -10.82
C ASP A 167 6.50 -14.32 -11.98
N GLY A 168 7.71 -13.81 -11.76
CA GLY A 168 8.49 -13.11 -12.79
C GLY A 168 8.89 -14.00 -13.95
N VAL A 169 9.32 -15.23 -13.67
CA VAL A 169 9.66 -16.22 -14.70
C VAL A 169 8.41 -16.63 -15.48
N LEU A 170 7.28 -16.85 -14.81
CA LEU A 170 6.02 -17.16 -15.48
C LEU A 170 5.60 -16.04 -16.46
N LEU A 171 5.76 -14.78 -16.07
CA LEU A 171 5.51 -13.66 -16.98
C LEU A 171 6.47 -13.64 -18.17
N LEU A 172 7.75 -13.96 -17.95
CA LEU A 172 8.75 -14.05 -19.00
C LEU A 172 8.42 -15.19 -19.98
N ASP A 173 8.07 -16.37 -19.49
CA ASP A 173 7.66 -17.51 -20.31
C ASP A 173 6.42 -17.18 -21.15
N ASN A 174 5.45 -16.47 -20.56
CA ASN A 174 4.27 -16.00 -21.29
C ASN A 174 4.64 -14.99 -22.39
N LEU A 175 5.63 -14.12 -22.18
CA LEU A 175 6.12 -13.22 -23.22
C LEU A 175 6.70 -14.00 -24.40
N GLU A 176 7.52 -15.02 -24.13
CA GLU A 176 8.13 -15.87 -25.17
C GLU A 176 7.10 -16.73 -25.92
N GLN A 177 6.07 -17.20 -25.22
CA GLN A 177 5.01 -18.03 -25.80
C GLN A 177 3.99 -17.26 -26.64
N THR A 178 4.06 -15.92 -26.67
CA THR A 178 3.10 -15.11 -27.42
C THR A 178 3.31 -15.22 -28.95
N LYS A 179 2.63 -16.20 -29.55
CA LYS A 179 2.66 -16.47 -30.99
C LYS A 179 1.78 -15.49 -31.78
N GLN A 180 2.20 -15.24 -33.02
CA GLN A 180 1.39 -14.58 -34.04
C GLN A 180 0.27 -15.52 -34.49
N THR A 181 -0.98 -15.12 -34.34
CA THR A 181 -2.11 -15.87 -34.89
C THR A 181 -2.49 -15.24 -36.22
N ASN A 182 -2.23 -15.94 -37.32
CA ASN A 182 -2.61 -15.48 -38.65
C ASN A 182 -4.12 -15.70 -38.84
N GLY A 183 -4.91 -14.67 -38.55
CA GLY A 183 -6.28 -14.56 -39.05
C GLY A 183 -6.26 -14.26 -40.54
N THR A 184 -7.29 -14.68 -41.26
CA THR A 184 -7.35 -14.66 -42.74
C THR A 184 -7.31 -13.27 -43.39
N ASN A 185 -7.29 -12.17 -42.63
CA ASN A 185 -7.06 -10.79 -43.13
C ASN A 185 -6.45 -9.80 -42.11
N GLN A 186 -6.23 -10.21 -40.85
CA GLN A 186 -5.58 -9.38 -39.83
C GLN A 186 -4.59 -10.24 -39.05
N ILE A 187 -3.35 -9.76 -38.94
CA ILE A 187 -2.35 -10.40 -38.09
C ILE A 187 -2.68 -10.00 -36.65
N HIS A 188 -2.89 -11.01 -35.81
CA HIS A 188 -3.09 -10.83 -34.39
C HIS A 188 -1.82 -11.19 -33.64
N HIS A 189 -1.37 -10.29 -32.78
CA HIS A 189 -0.25 -10.50 -31.89
C HIS A 189 -0.74 -10.70 -30.47
N ASN A 190 -0.55 -11.91 -29.93
CA ASN A 190 -0.79 -12.14 -28.51
C ASN A 190 0.25 -11.36 -27.70
N ARG A 191 -0.15 -10.76 -26.59
CA ARG A 191 0.72 -9.97 -25.71
C ARG A 191 0.29 -10.16 -24.26
N VAL A 192 1.21 -9.92 -23.35
CA VAL A 192 0.91 -9.90 -21.92
C VAL A 192 0.52 -8.48 -21.54
N ARG A 193 -0.73 -8.26 -21.15
CA ARG A 193 -1.17 -7.02 -20.51
C ARG A 193 -1.05 -7.21 -19.00
N VAL A 194 -0.50 -6.22 -18.33
CA VAL A 194 -0.50 -6.14 -16.87
C VAL A 194 -1.31 -4.95 -16.41
N SER A 195 -2.01 -5.13 -15.29
CA SER A 195 -2.79 -4.10 -14.60
C SER A 195 -2.36 -4.05 -13.15
N LEU A 196 -1.77 -2.93 -12.77
CA LEU A 196 -1.32 -2.62 -11.42
C LEU A 196 -2.37 -1.76 -10.73
N THR A 197 -2.94 -2.27 -9.65
CA THR A 197 -3.99 -1.59 -8.88
C THR A 197 -3.63 -1.54 -7.41
N THR A 198 -4.26 -0.64 -6.67
CA THR A 198 -4.15 -0.61 -5.21
C THR A 198 -5.45 -1.12 -4.60
N GLN A 199 -5.34 -2.12 -3.73
CA GLN A 199 -6.48 -2.52 -2.92
C GLN A 199 -6.40 -1.81 -1.57
N GLN A 200 -7.38 -0.96 -1.31
CA GLN A 200 -7.61 -0.40 0.02
C GLN A 200 -8.22 -1.49 0.89
N ILE A 201 -7.49 -1.95 1.89
CA ILE A 201 -8.10 -2.76 2.95
C ILE A 201 -8.79 -1.79 3.88
N ILE A 202 -10.11 -1.66 3.70
CA ILE A 202 -10.95 -1.06 4.72
C ILE A 202 -11.06 -2.11 5.84
N PRO A 203 -10.76 -1.78 7.11
CA PRO A 203 -10.90 -2.73 8.20
C PRO A 203 -12.31 -3.33 8.17
N GLY A 204 -12.41 -4.64 8.37
CA GLY A 204 -13.69 -5.33 8.24
C GLY A 204 -14.72 -4.77 9.24
N VAL A 205 -16.02 -4.92 8.95
CA VAL A 205 -17.12 -4.50 9.87
C VAL A 205 -16.88 -4.99 11.30
N TRP A 206 -16.35 -6.20 11.46
CA TRP A 206 -15.99 -6.77 12.76
C TRP A 206 -14.85 -6.07 13.48
N GLU A 207 -13.86 -5.54 12.77
CA GLU A 207 -12.74 -4.78 13.33
C GLU A 207 -13.21 -3.40 13.79
N PHE A 208 -14.09 -2.74 13.02
CA PHE A 208 -14.78 -1.53 13.46
C PHE A 208 -15.60 -1.76 14.74
N VAL A 209 -16.36 -2.85 14.81
CA VAL A 209 -17.11 -3.21 16.02
C VAL A 209 -16.17 -3.41 17.21
N LEU A 210 -15.03 -4.07 17.03
CA LEU A 210 -14.03 -4.28 18.09
C LEU A 210 -13.45 -2.94 18.58
N ILE A 211 -13.06 -2.04 17.69
CA ILE A 211 -12.56 -0.70 18.03
C ILE A 211 -13.61 0.05 18.87
N VAL A 212 -14.87 0.05 18.43
CA VAL A 212 -15.96 0.71 19.15
C VAL A 212 -16.14 0.11 20.55
N VAL A 213 -16.13 -1.21 20.68
CA VAL A 213 -16.26 -1.88 21.98
C VAL A 213 -15.10 -1.52 22.91
N VAL A 214 -13.85 -1.53 22.41
CA VAL A 214 -12.67 -1.16 23.20
C VAL A 214 -12.77 0.29 23.70
N VAL A 215 -13.17 1.22 22.83
CA VAL A 215 -13.38 2.63 23.20
C VAL A 215 -14.47 2.77 24.26
N LEU A 216 -15.60 2.07 24.12
CA LEU A 216 -16.68 2.08 25.10
C LEU A 216 -16.25 1.51 26.46
N LEU A 217 -15.48 0.43 26.47
CA LEU A 217 -14.93 -0.15 27.69
C LEU A 217 -13.93 0.79 28.37
N ALA A 218 -13.05 1.46 27.62
CA ALA A 218 -12.12 2.43 28.16
C ALA A 218 -12.84 3.64 28.77
N VAL A 219 -13.88 4.17 28.10
CA VAL A 219 -14.71 5.25 28.62
C VAL A 219 -15.47 4.81 29.88
N SER A 220 -16.04 3.60 29.89
CA SER A 220 -16.74 3.06 31.06
C SER A 220 -15.81 2.89 32.27
N PHE A 221 -14.63 2.31 32.04
CA PHE A 221 -13.62 2.10 33.08
C PHE A 221 -13.13 3.42 33.66
N THR A 222 -12.81 4.41 32.81
CA THR A 222 -12.35 5.73 33.27
C THR A 222 -13.42 6.44 34.10
N VAL A 223 -14.69 6.42 33.68
CA VAL A 223 -15.80 6.98 34.46
C VAL A 223 -15.95 6.26 35.81
N SER A 224 -15.83 4.93 35.83
CA SER A 224 -15.91 4.13 37.06
C SER A 224 -14.81 4.49 38.07
N VAL A 225 -13.55 4.57 37.62
CA VAL A 225 -12.40 4.96 38.46
C VAL A 225 -12.59 6.38 39.02
N ILE A 226 -13.05 7.31 38.19
CA ILE A 226 -13.29 8.70 38.61
C ILE A 226 -14.41 8.78 39.65
N LEU A 227 -15.50 8.05 39.43
CA LEU A 227 -16.61 7.99 40.38
C LEU A 227 -16.13 7.42 41.73
N HIS A 228 -15.32 6.35 41.69
CA HIS A 228 -14.78 5.75 42.89
C HIS A 228 -13.84 6.70 43.65
N CYS A 229 -12.94 7.38 42.95
CA CYS A 229 -12.07 8.42 43.52
C CYS A 229 -12.88 9.57 44.14
N ARG A 230 -13.95 10.04 43.48
CA ARG A 230 -14.84 11.09 44.02
C ARG A 230 -15.59 10.64 45.26
N LEU A 231 -16.17 9.44 45.26
CA LEU A 231 -16.87 8.88 46.41
C LEU A 231 -15.92 8.64 47.59
N TYR A 232 -14.71 8.15 47.30
CA TYR A 232 -13.66 7.97 48.30
C TYR A 232 -13.25 9.31 48.94
N ALA A 233 -13.03 10.34 48.12
CA ALA A 233 -12.72 11.70 48.61
C ALA A 233 -13.86 12.30 49.45
N LEU A 234 -15.12 12.10 49.06
CA LEU A 234 -16.29 12.56 49.82
C LEU A 234 -16.38 11.88 51.19
N ARG A 235 -16.22 10.54 51.25
CA ARG A 235 -16.20 9.80 52.52
C ARG A 235 -15.06 10.26 53.42
N GLN A 236 -13.89 10.54 52.86
CA GLN A 236 -12.74 10.97 53.63
C GLN A 236 -12.94 12.36 54.23
N ARG A 237 -13.60 13.30 53.52
CA ARG A 237 -14.00 14.59 54.09
C ARG A 237 -14.94 14.43 55.27
N VAL A 238 -16.00 13.62 55.14
CA VAL A 238 -16.95 13.37 56.21
C VAL A 238 -16.27 12.79 57.46
N ARG A 239 -15.28 11.89 57.30
CA ARG A 239 -14.49 11.37 58.43
C ARG A 239 -13.65 12.44 59.12
N MET A 240 -13.01 13.35 58.37
CA MET A 240 -12.23 14.44 58.96
C MET A 240 -13.12 15.43 59.74
N ASP A 241 -14.31 15.73 59.24
CA ASP A 241 -15.28 16.59 59.94
C ASP A 241 -15.75 15.95 61.26
N MET A 242 -15.93 14.63 61.29
CA MET A 242 -16.26 13.89 62.52
C MET A 242 -15.14 13.93 63.56
N ILE A 243 -13.87 13.83 63.13
CA ILE A 243 -12.71 13.92 64.03
C ILE A 243 -12.55 15.34 64.58
N ALA A 244 -12.69 16.37 63.72
CA ALA A 244 -12.60 17.76 64.14
C ALA A 244 -13.67 18.11 65.20
N ARG A 245 -14.92 17.70 64.99
CA ARG A 245 -16.01 17.91 65.97
C ARG A 245 -15.85 17.06 67.23
N GLY A 246 -15.22 15.89 67.15
CA GLY A 246 -14.93 15.05 68.31
C GLY A 246 -13.81 15.60 69.20
N ALA A 247 -12.86 16.34 68.62
CA ALA A 247 -11.75 16.96 69.35
C ALA A 247 -12.19 18.16 70.22
N ASP A 248 -13.27 18.85 69.87
CA ASP A 248 -13.81 20.00 70.62
C ASP A 248 -14.54 19.62 71.94
N VAL A 249 -14.73 18.33 72.22
CA VAL A 249 -15.47 17.84 73.42
C VAL A 249 -14.55 17.46 74.58
N MET A 250 -13.23 17.60 74.46
CA MET A 250 -12.32 17.40 75.59
C MET A 250 -12.35 18.65 76.49
N PRO A 251 -12.80 18.54 77.76
CA PRO A 251 -12.71 19.66 78.69
C PRO A 251 -11.24 19.95 78.96
N ASN A 252 -10.83 21.21 78.77
CA ASN A 252 -9.55 21.71 79.26
C ASN A 252 -9.54 21.52 80.78
N GLY A 253 -8.82 20.50 81.24
CA GLY A 253 -8.49 20.30 82.65
C GLY A 253 -7.54 21.38 83.16
#